data_AF-A0A0Q5RCU6-F1
#
_entry.id   AF-A0A0Q5RCU6-F1
#
_cell.length_a   1.000
_cell.length_b   1.000
_cell.length_c   1.000
_cell.angle_alpha   90.00
_cell.angle_beta   90.00
_cell.angle_gamma   90.00
#
_symmetry.space_group_name_H-M   'P 1'
#
loop_
_entity.id
_entity.type
_entity.pdbx_description
1 polymer ?
#
loop_
_entity_poly.entity_id
_entity_poly.type
_entity_poly.pdbx_seq_one_letter_code
_entity_poly.pdbx_strand_id
1 'polypeptide(L)'
;MGWEALCIDLDISVQGDTFDDVRALLSKAVGSYIDAAQDEAPDVRAKLLSRRAPWWVSAGMTMRLIAFNVFRGRTREAQASFPVACPA
;
A
#
# COMPACT_ATOMS: atom_id res chain seq x y z
N MET A 1 8.57 4.56 -17.26
CA MET A 1 7.41 5.15 -16.57
C MET A 1 6.73 4.01 -15.85
N GLY A 2 6.72 4.02 -14.52
CA GLY A 2 6.16 2.93 -13.73
C GLY A 2 4.85 3.31 -13.07
N TRP A 3 4.01 2.32 -12.84
CA TRP A 3 2.89 2.35 -11.93
C TRP A 3 3.34 1.87 -10.55
N GLU A 4 2.66 2.33 -9.51
CA GLU A 4 2.83 1.88 -8.13
C GLU A 4 1.45 1.60 -7.54
N ALA A 5 1.35 0.52 -6.76
CA ALA A 5 0.15 0.17 -6.02
C ALA A 5 0.49 -0.08 -4.56
N LEU A 6 -0.39 0.39 -3.67
CA LEU A 6 -0.19 0.40 -2.23
C LEU A 6 -1.42 -0.21 -1.54
N CYS A 7 -1.21 -1.11 -0.57
CA CYS A 7 -2.21 -1.58 0.37
C CYS A 7 -1.82 -1.09 1.76
N ILE A 8 -2.52 -0.08 2.26
CA ILE A 8 -2.19 0.61 3.52
C ILE A 8 -2.45 -0.30 4.73
N ASP A 9 -3.51 -1.11 4.69
CA ASP A 9 -3.88 -2.00 5.80
C ASP A 9 -2.82 -3.07 6.08
N LEU A 10 -2.24 -3.62 5.01
CA LEU A 10 -1.24 -4.68 5.08
C LEU A 10 0.20 -4.17 4.94
N ASP A 11 0.39 -2.86 4.80
CA ASP A 11 1.70 -2.23 4.58
C ASP A 11 2.46 -2.82 3.37
N ILE A 12 1.74 -3.06 2.27
CA ILE A 12 2.30 -3.63 1.03
C ILE A 12 2.44 -2.53 -0.02
N SER A 13 3.59 -2.49 -0.70
CA SER A 13 3.80 -1.67 -1.89
C SER A 13 4.39 -2.51 -3.03
N VAL A 14 3.94 -2.26 -4.26
CA VAL A 14 4.45 -2.91 -5.47
C VAL A 14 4.60 -1.89 -6.59
N GLN A 15 5.59 -2.09 -7.46
CA GLN A 15 5.86 -1.24 -8.62
C GLN A 15 5.93 -2.10 -9.89
N GLY A 16 5.54 -1.54 -11.03
CA GLY A 16 5.50 -2.24 -12.31
C GLY A 16 5.36 -1.26 -13.49
N ASP A 17 5.40 -1.76 -14.71
CA ASP A 17 5.42 -0.89 -15.90
C ASP A 17 4.02 -0.55 -16.43
N THR A 18 3.02 -1.39 -16.11
CA THR A 18 1.61 -1.16 -16.48
C THR A 18 0.68 -1.28 -15.28
N PHE A 19 -0.54 -0.75 -15.42
CA PHE A 19 -1.59 -0.88 -14.42
C PHE A 19 -1.93 -2.35 -14.13
N ASP A 20 -2.04 -3.17 -15.17
CA ASP A 20 -2.37 -4.58 -15.02
C ASP A 20 -1.24 -5.35 -14.30
N ASP A 21 0.02 -4.99 -14.56
CA ASP A 21 1.17 -5.56 -13.86
C ASP A 21 1.11 -5.26 -12.37
N VAL A 22 0.93 -3.99 -11.97
CA VAL A 22 0.86 -3.65 -10.55
C VAL A 22 -0.37 -4.23 -9.87
N ARG A 23 -1.50 -4.36 -10.58
CA ARG A 23 -2.70 -5.02 -10.06
C ARG A 23 -2.44 -6.51 -9.81
N ALA A 24 -1.78 -7.19 -10.74
CA ALA A 24 -1.42 -8.60 -10.60
C ALA A 24 -0.40 -8.81 -9.47
N LEU A 25 0.63 -7.96 -9.40
CA LEU A 25 1.65 -7.99 -8.34
C LEU A 25 1.04 -7.73 -6.97
N LEU A 26 0.16 -6.73 -6.84
CA LEU A 26 -0.50 -6.42 -5.57
C LEU A 26 -1.39 -7.59 -5.13
N SER A 27 -2.19 -8.14 -6.05
CA SER A 27 -3.05 -9.32 -5.76
C SER A 27 -2.22 -10.50 -5.29
N LYS A 28 -1.07 -10.76 -5.93
CA LYS A 28 -0.15 -11.82 -5.54
C LYS A 28 0.46 -11.57 -4.17
N ALA A 29 0.93 -10.36 -3.89
CA ALA A 29 1.53 -10.00 -2.61
C ALA A 29 0.53 -10.12 -1.45
N VAL A 30 -0.71 -9.68 -1.66
CA VAL A 30 -1.81 -9.85 -0.68
C VAL A 30 -2.09 -11.33 -0.45
N GLY A 31 -2.16 -12.14 -1.51
CA GLY A 31 -2.33 -13.60 -1.38
C GLY A 31 -1.22 -14.23 -0.55
N SER A 32 0.05 -13.95 -0.87
CA SER A 32 1.20 -14.46 -0.11
C SER A 32 1.21 -14.01 1.35
N TYR A 33 0.76 -12.78 1.64
CA TYR A 33 0.61 -12.31 3.02
C TYR A 33 -0.46 -13.13 3.77
N ILE A 34 -1.60 -13.37 3.15
CA ILE A 34 -2.69 -14.14 3.76
C ILE A 34 -2.24 -15.58 4.01
N ASP A 35 -1.60 -16.21 3.03
CA ASP A 35 -1.09 -17.58 3.16
C ASP A 35 -0.07 -17.67 4.31
N ALA A 36 0.90 -16.76 4.37
CA ALA A 36 1.87 -16.71 5.47
C ALA A 36 1.18 -16.47 6.83
N ALA A 37 0.18 -15.59 6.90
CA ALA A 37 -0.58 -15.37 8.13
C ALA A 37 -1.43 -16.59 8.54
N GLN A 38 -1.83 -17.45 7.59
CA GLN A 38 -2.58 -18.67 7.90
C GLN A 38 -1.72 -19.74 8.59
N ASP A 39 -0.43 -19.80 8.25
CA ASP A 39 0.57 -20.73 8.81
C ASP A 39 0.99 -20.36 10.24
N GLU A 40 0.65 -19.17 10.70
CA GLU A 40 0.94 -18.69 12.06
C GLU A 40 -0.01 -19.27 13.13
N ALA A 41 0.40 -19.16 14.39
CA ALA A 41 -0.43 -19.54 15.54
C ALA A 41 -1.78 -18.78 15.54
N PRO A 42 -2.88 -19.38 16.06
CA PRO A 42 -4.22 -18.79 15.96
C PRO A 42 -4.36 -17.36 16.50
N ASP A 43 -3.63 -17.02 17.56
CA ASP A 43 -3.62 -15.70 18.19
C ASP A 43 -2.83 -14.67 17.36
N VAL A 44 -1.71 -15.10 16.76
CA VAL A 44 -0.90 -14.29 15.86
C VAL A 44 -1.63 -14.04 14.55
N ARG A 45 -2.19 -15.09 13.94
CA ARG A 45 -3.03 -15.00 12.72
C ARG A 45 -4.19 -14.02 12.89
N ALA A 46 -4.91 -14.09 14.00
CA ALA A 46 -6.02 -13.18 14.27
C ALA A 46 -5.54 -11.71 14.32
N LYS A 47 -4.39 -11.44 14.92
CA LYS A 47 -3.79 -10.09 14.95
C LYS A 47 -3.34 -9.63 13.56
N LEU A 48 -2.68 -10.48 12.79
CA LEU A 48 -2.18 -10.16 11.45
C LEU A 48 -3.30 -9.88 10.45
N LEU A 49 -4.40 -10.63 10.51
CA LEU A 49 -5.54 -10.46 9.60
C LEU A 49 -6.55 -9.40 10.05
N SER A 50 -6.58 -9.04 11.33
CA SER A 50 -7.44 -7.97 11.85
C SER A 50 -6.78 -6.59 11.83
N ARG A 51 -5.50 -6.51 11.48
CA ARG A 51 -4.76 -5.26 11.36
C ARG A 51 -5.40 -4.40 10.27
N ARG A 52 -6.10 -3.35 10.70
CA ARG A 52 -6.56 -2.26 9.84
C ARG A 52 -5.72 -1.04 10.12
N ALA A 53 -5.32 -0.33 9.07
CA ALA A 53 -4.73 0.98 9.24
C ALA A 53 -5.77 1.89 9.90
N PRO A 54 -5.40 2.68 10.93
CA PRO A 54 -6.30 3.69 11.45
C PRO A 54 -6.76 4.61 10.32
N TRP A 55 -8.05 4.97 10.32
CA TRP A 55 -8.66 5.72 9.22
C TRP A 55 -7.93 7.03 8.88
N TRP A 56 -7.28 7.66 9.86
CA TRP A 56 -6.48 8.88 9.66
C TRP A 56 -5.24 8.65 8.82
N VAL A 57 -4.67 7.43 8.82
CA VAL A 57 -3.52 7.06 7.98
C VAL A 57 -3.96 7.02 6.52
N SER A 58 -5.06 6.32 6.23
CA SER A 58 -5.63 6.27 4.88
C SER A 58 -6.08 7.64 4.38
N ALA A 59 -6.70 8.45 5.25
CA ALA A 59 -7.08 9.82 4.93
C ALA A 59 -5.86 10.73 4.68
N GLY A 60 -4.83 10.64 5.51
CA GLY A 60 -3.59 11.42 5.35
C GLY A 60 -2.82 11.06 4.07
N MET A 61 -2.73 9.77 3.74
CA MET A 61 -2.12 9.30 2.49
C MET A 61 -2.92 9.79 1.27
N THR A 62 -4.25 9.68 1.32
CA THR A 62 -5.14 10.17 0.25
C THR A 62 -5.00 11.67 0.06
N MET A 63 -5.00 12.44 1.15
CA MET A 63 -4.84 13.89 1.10
C MET A 63 -3.47 14.30 0.55
N ARG A 64 -2.39 13.57 0.89
CA ARG A 64 -1.05 13.79 0.31
C ARG A 64 -1.01 13.53 -1.19
N LEU A 65 -1.65 12.45 -1.66
CA LEU A 65 -1.74 12.14 -3.09
C LEU A 65 -2.56 13.20 -3.85
N ILE A 66 -3.69 13.64 -3.27
CA ILE A 66 -4.50 14.71 -3.85
C ILE A 66 -3.70 16.02 -3.90
N ALA A 67 -3.09 16.42 -2.78
CA ALA A 67 -2.26 17.61 -2.70
C ALA A 67 -1.11 17.55 -3.72
N PHE A 68 -0.41 16.42 -3.82
CA PHE A 68 0.66 16.22 -4.81
C PHE A 68 0.16 16.43 -6.24
N ASN A 69 -0.99 15.84 -6.61
CA ASN A 69 -1.57 15.97 -7.94
C ASN A 69 -2.13 17.37 -8.23
N VAL A 70 -2.64 18.07 -7.22
CA VAL A 70 -3.23 19.43 -7.36
C VAL A 70 -2.15 20.51 -7.38
N PHE A 71 -1.13 20.41 -6.51
CA PHE A 71 -0.07 21.41 -6.40
C PHE A 71 1.04 21.26 -7.48
N ARG A 72 1.24 20.07 -8.06
CA ARG A 72 2.09 19.90 -9.26
C ARG A 72 1.28 20.13 -10.53
N GLY A 73 1.14 21.38 -10.95
CA GLY A 73 0.64 21.70 -12.29
C GLY A 73 1.42 20.94 -13.37
N ARG A 74 0.77 19.98 -14.04
CA ARG A 74 1.15 19.33 -15.33
C ARG A 74 2.65 19.08 -15.59
N THR A 75 3.44 18.67 -14.60
CA THR A 75 4.80 18.20 -14.85
C THR A 75 4.86 16.68 -14.75
N ARG A 76 5.03 16.05 -15.92
CA ARG A 76 5.28 14.62 -16.11
C ARG A 76 6.46 14.18 -15.26
N GLU A 77 6.19 13.52 -14.13
CA GLU A 77 7.00 12.51 -13.44
C GLU A 77 6.58 12.48 -11.96
N ALA A 78 5.57 11.65 -11.67
CA ALA A 78 5.08 11.40 -10.33
C ALA A 78 5.86 10.23 -9.71
N GLN A 79 7.14 10.44 -9.40
CA GLN A 79 7.82 9.64 -8.36
C GLN A 79 7.65 10.38 -7.04
N ALA A 80 6.94 9.76 -6.09
CA ALA A 80 6.74 10.31 -4.76
C ALA A 80 6.97 9.22 -3.71
N SER A 81 8.18 9.19 -3.15
CA SER A 81 8.48 8.37 -1.98
C SER A 81 8.10 9.13 -0.71
N PHE A 82 7.09 8.66 0.01
CA PHE A 82 6.71 9.21 1.31
C PHE A 82 7.23 8.29 2.42
N PRO A 83 8.05 8.77 3.37
CA PRO A 83 8.41 7.97 4.53
C PRO A 83 7.15 7.74 5.37
N VAL A 84 6.73 6.48 5.49
CA VAL A 84 5.67 6.07 6.40
C VAL A 84 6.32 5.82 7.75
N ALA A 85 5.98 6.64 8.75
CA ALA A 85 6.41 6.38 10.12
C ALA A 85 5.58 5.22 10.67
N CYS A 86 6.21 4.07 10.87
CA CYS A 86 5.58 2.89 11.47
C CYS A 86 5.67 2.99 13.01
N PRO A 87 4.56 3.12 13.75
CA PRO A 87 4.57 2.86 15.19
C PRO A 87 4.68 1.34 15.41
N ALA A 88 5.75 0.93 16.08
CA ALA A 88 5.97 -0.44 16.54
C ALA A 88 5.05 -0.80 17.72
#